data_AF-A0A7S0R5R3-F1
#
_entry.id   AF-A0A7S0R5R3-F1
#
_cell.length_a   1.000
_cell.length_b   1.000
_cell.length_c   1.000
_cell.angle_alpha   90.00
_cell.angle_beta   90.00
_cell.angle_gamma   90.00
#
_symmetry.space_group_name_H-M   'P 1'
#
loop_
_entity.id
_entity.type
_entity.pdbx_description
1 polymer ?
#
loop_
_entity_poly.entity_id
_entity_poly.type
_entity_poly.pdbx_seq_one_letter_code
_entity_poly.pdbx_strand_id
1 'polypeptide(L)'
;FHPNGTMDPAATHTGCPVIKGIKWAAPVWMHIDEYEPADWARAQDRKDMDNTPKEPGLCEDYMEECKDWAERGECEANKQFMVGDGDALGNCRLACGVCKGCAKNDIACINANRKKQGYLELDRTEMEWLGVPWWLGDGPT
;
A
#
# COMPACT_ATOMS: atom_id res chain seq x y z
N PHE A 1 -6.18 -6.62 -15.13
CA PHE A 1 -5.69 -7.72 -16.00
C PHE A 1 -5.65 -7.19 -17.41
N HIS A 2 -4.56 -7.46 -18.13
CA HIS A 2 -4.43 -7.14 -19.53
C HIS A 2 -5.43 -7.98 -20.37
N PRO A 3 -5.75 -7.58 -21.61
CA PRO A 3 -6.64 -8.35 -22.49
C PRO A 3 -6.18 -9.79 -22.77
N ASN A 4 -4.90 -10.09 -22.55
CA ASN A 4 -4.30 -11.43 -22.66
C ASN A 4 -4.45 -12.27 -21.36
N GLY A 5 -5.15 -11.77 -20.34
CA GLY A 5 -5.36 -12.45 -19.07
C GLY A 5 -4.21 -12.39 -18.07
N THR A 6 -3.12 -11.66 -18.35
CA THR A 6 -2.04 -11.47 -17.37
C THR A 6 -2.37 -10.35 -16.38
N MET A 7 -1.83 -10.43 -15.15
CA MET A 7 -2.05 -9.40 -14.12
C MET A 7 -1.53 -8.05 -14.62
N ASP A 8 -2.35 -7.01 -14.50
CA ASP A 8 -1.99 -5.65 -14.90
C ASP A 8 -1.66 -4.86 -13.62
N PRO A 9 -0.38 -4.54 -13.36
CA PRO A 9 0.03 -3.84 -12.14
C PRO A 9 -0.43 -2.37 -12.11
N ALA A 10 -0.81 -1.78 -13.26
CA ALA A 10 -1.35 -0.43 -13.32
C ALA A 10 -2.88 -0.39 -13.11
N ALA A 11 -3.55 -1.54 -13.13
CA ALA A 11 -4.98 -1.61 -12.85
C ALA A 11 -5.24 -1.32 -11.36
N THR A 12 -5.75 -0.13 -11.06
CA THR A 12 -6.23 0.27 -9.72
C THR A 12 -7.48 -0.50 -9.27
N HIS A 13 -7.99 -1.40 -10.11
CA HIS A 13 -9.19 -2.19 -9.91
C HIS A 13 -8.84 -3.60 -9.47
N THR A 14 -7.99 -3.74 -8.46
CA THR A 14 -7.80 -5.02 -7.78
C THR A 14 -8.81 -5.10 -6.65
N GLY A 15 -9.79 -6.00 -6.81
CA GLY A 15 -10.64 -6.34 -5.68
C GLY A 15 -9.82 -7.08 -4.63
N CYS A 16 -10.03 -6.79 -3.34
CA CYS A 16 -9.33 -7.50 -2.26
C CYS A 16 -9.41 -9.04 -2.43
N PRO A 17 -8.32 -9.77 -2.13
CA PRO A 17 -8.29 -11.23 -2.24
C PRO A 17 -9.31 -11.88 -1.29
N VAL A 18 -9.71 -13.10 -1.62
CA VAL A 18 -10.69 -13.87 -0.83
C VAL A 18 -9.94 -14.69 0.22
N ILE A 19 -9.81 -14.17 1.44
CA ILE A 19 -9.15 -14.87 2.55
C ILE A 19 -9.98 -16.09 3.01
N LYS A 20 -11.31 -15.99 2.96
CA LYS A 20 -12.24 -17.09 3.30
C LYS A 20 -13.57 -16.94 2.55
N GLY A 21 -14.14 -18.05 2.09
CA GLY A 21 -15.46 -18.09 1.45
C GLY A 21 -15.39 -17.92 -0.08
N ILE A 22 -16.48 -17.43 -0.67
CA ILE A 22 -16.62 -17.24 -2.13
C ILE A 22 -16.97 -15.77 -2.39
N LYS A 23 -16.16 -15.10 -3.22
CA LYS A 23 -16.44 -13.75 -3.73
C LYS A 23 -16.91 -13.85 -5.16
N TRP A 24 -18.11 -13.37 -5.43
CA TRP A 24 -18.60 -13.15 -6.78
C TRP A 24 -18.28 -11.71 -7.19
N ALA A 25 -17.59 -11.54 -8.32
CA ALA A 25 -17.29 -10.23 -8.88
C ALA A 25 -17.91 -10.15 -10.28
N ALA A 26 -18.65 -9.07 -10.54
CA ALA A 26 -19.21 -8.76 -11.85
C ALA A 26 -18.63 -7.41 -12.29
N PRO A 27 -17.38 -7.37 -12.81
CA PRO A 27 -16.81 -6.13 -13.28
C PRO A 27 -17.62 -5.62 -14.48
N VAL A 28 -18.06 -4.38 -14.41
CA VAL A 28 -18.66 -3.67 -15.54
C VAL A 28 -17.64 -2.65 -16.01
N TRP A 29 -17.26 -2.74 -17.28
CA TRP A 29 -16.40 -1.76 -17.93
C TRP A 29 -17.26 -0.60 -18.39
N MET A 30 -17.17 0.53 -17.70
CA MET A 30 -17.85 1.76 -18.08
C MET A 30 -16.79 2.74 -18.59
N HIS A 31 -16.91 3.11 -19.86
CA HIS A 31 -16.05 4.11 -20.48
C HIS A 31 -16.67 5.48 -20.15
N ILE A 32 -15.92 6.32 -19.44
CA ILE A 32 -16.39 7.67 -19.06
C ILE A 32 -16.15 8.65 -20.22
N ASP A 33 -15.11 8.41 -21.04
CA ASP A 33 -14.72 9.23 -22.19
C ASP A 33 -14.25 8.39 -23.39
N GLU A 34 -14.05 9.04 -24.54
CA GLU A 34 -13.50 8.43 -25.76
C GLU A 34 -12.07 7.95 -25.56
N TYR A 35 -11.76 6.75 -26.07
CA TYR A 35 -10.41 6.20 -26.00
C TYR A 35 -9.50 6.87 -27.04
N GLU A 36 -8.59 7.74 -26.59
CA GLU A 36 -7.52 8.28 -27.43
C GLU A 36 -6.19 7.57 -27.12
N PRO A 37 -5.52 6.94 -28.10
CA PRO A 37 -4.22 6.27 -27.88
C PRO A 37 -3.13 7.18 -27.29
N ALA A 38 -3.23 8.49 -27.51
CA ALA A 38 -2.33 9.50 -26.93
C ALA A 38 -2.52 9.66 -25.42
N ASP A 39 -3.75 9.53 -24.90
CA ASP A 39 -4.02 9.57 -23.46
C ASP A 39 -3.44 8.37 -22.72
N TRP A 40 -3.49 7.19 -23.34
CA TRP A 40 -2.83 6.00 -22.81
C TRP A 40 -1.31 6.18 -22.69
N ALA A 41 -0.66 6.73 -23.72
CA ALA A 41 0.77 7.02 -23.69
C ALA A 41 1.14 8.05 -22.60
N ARG A 42 0.29 9.08 -22.40
CA ARG A 42 0.46 10.07 -21.31
C ARG A 42 0.28 9.46 -19.93
N ALA A 43 -0.69 8.56 -19.75
CA ALA A 43 -0.94 7.88 -18.48
C ALA A 43 0.22 6.95 -18.08
N GLN A 44 0.86 6.31 -19.07
CA GLN A 44 2.03 5.45 -18.84
C GLN A 44 3.31 6.21 -18.46
N ASP A 45 3.45 7.47 -18.90
CA ASP A 45 4.64 8.30 -18.63
C ASP A 45 4.47 9.20 -17.38
N ARG A 46 3.38 9.05 -16.62
CA ARG A 46 3.21 9.67 -15.30
C ARG A 46 4.14 9.00 -14.26
N LYS A 47 5.43 9.30 -14.37
CA LYS A 47 6.50 8.88 -13.44
C LYS A 47 6.48 9.62 -12.10
N ASP A 48 5.56 10.58 -11.96
CA ASP A 48 5.43 11.55 -10.88
C ASP A 48 4.36 11.18 -9.84
N MET A 49 3.66 10.06 -10.01
CA MET A 49 2.86 9.45 -8.94
C MET A 49 3.60 8.23 -8.39
N ASP A 50 4.53 8.45 -7.46
CA ASP A 50 4.82 7.43 -6.44
C ASP A 50 3.59 7.34 -5.52
N ASN A 51 2.53 6.76 -6.07
CA ASN A 51 1.28 6.49 -5.37
C ASN A 51 1.29 5.05 -4.87
N THR A 52 2.50 4.52 -4.56
CA THR A 52 2.62 3.22 -3.94
C THR A 52 1.91 3.30 -2.59
N PRO A 53 0.86 2.47 -2.37
CA PRO A 53 0.20 2.45 -1.09
C PRO A 53 1.22 2.14 -0.01
N LYS A 54 1.34 3.03 0.98
CA LYS A 54 2.21 2.80 2.14
C LYS A 54 1.82 1.47 2.79
N GLU A 55 2.79 0.60 2.98
CA GLU A 55 2.54 -0.70 3.59
C GLU A 55 2.38 -0.53 5.11
N PRO A 56 1.22 -0.85 5.72
CA PRO A 56 0.98 -0.59 7.14
C PRO A 56 1.96 -1.26 8.11
N GLY A 57 2.54 -2.40 7.71
CA GLY A 57 3.53 -3.08 8.52
C GLY A 57 4.93 -2.48 8.46
N LEU A 58 5.26 -1.75 7.39
CA LEU A 58 6.50 -0.98 7.29
C LEU A 58 6.30 0.37 8.00
N CYS A 59 7.14 0.63 8.98
CA CYS A 59 7.06 1.81 9.83
C CYS A 59 8.29 2.67 9.57
N GLU A 60 8.12 3.68 8.73
CA GLU A 60 9.19 4.56 8.26
C GLU A 60 8.69 6.01 8.34
N ASP A 61 9.64 6.94 8.38
CA ASP A 61 9.40 8.37 8.23
C ASP A 61 9.70 8.76 6.79
N TYR A 62 8.73 9.37 6.12
CA TYR A 62 8.81 9.75 4.71
C TYR A 62 9.34 11.16 4.49
N MET A 63 9.55 11.92 5.56
CA MET A 63 10.10 13.27 5.54
C MET A 63 11.26 13.35 6.53
N GLU A 64 12.32 14.07 6.15
CA GLU A 64 13.51 14.22 7.01
C GLU A 64 13.17 14.98 8.31
N GLU A 65 12.17 15.87 8.25
CA GLU A 65 11.72 16.70 9.37
C GLU A 65 10.76 16.00 10.33
N CYS A 66 10.40 14.74 10.08
CA CYS A 66 9.45 14.00 10.92
C CYS A 66 9.83 14.00 12.40
N LYS A 67 11.12 13.83 12.71
CA LYS A 67 11.63 13.87 14.08
C LYS A 67 11.42 15.24 14.72
N ASP A 68 11.79 16.30 14.03
CA ASP A 68 11.66 17.68 14.50
C ASP A 68 10.18 18.07 14.71
N TRP A 69 9.30 17.65 13.80
CA TRP A 69 7.85 17.85 13.93
C TRP A 69 7.29 17.07 15.12
N ALA A 70 7.70 15.83 15.32
CA ALA A 70 7.28 15.04 16.47
C ALA A 70 7.72 15.69 17.80
N GLU A 71 8.96 16.18 17.89
CA GLU A 71 9.47 16.93 19.06
C GLU A 71 8.70 18.23 19.31
N ARG A 72 8.18 18.87 18.25
CA ARG A 72 7.29 20.04 18.34
C ARG A 72 5.83 19.72 18.69
N GLY A 73 5.46 18.44 18.85
CA GLY A 73 4.11 18.02 19.21
C GLY A 73 3.14 17.87 18.03
N GLU A 74 3.64 17.83 16.79
CA GLU A 74 2.81 17.69 15.59
C GLU A 74 2.07 16.34 15.53
N CYS A 75 2.52 15.32 16.26
CA CYS A 75 1.84 14.03 16.32
C CYS A 75 0.39 14.15 16.83
N GLU A 76 0.10 15.14 17.67
CA GLU A 76 -1.25 15.44 18.16
C GLU A 76 -1.88 16.62 17.41
N ALA A 77 -1.11 17.68 17.13
CA ALA A 77 -1.62 18.88 16.45
C ALA A 77 -1.97 18.63 14.98
N ASN A 78 -1.20 17.76 14.31
CA ASN A 78 -1.34 17.41 12.90
C ASN A 78 -1.37 15.88 12.72
N LYS A 79 -2.24 15.24 13.49
CA LYS A 79 -2.34 13.77 13.59
C LYS A 79 -2.57 13.08 12.26
N GLN A 80 -3.42 13.63 11.39
CA GLN A 80 -3.74 13.02 10.10
C GLN A 80 -2.49 12.94 9.20
N PHE A 81 -1.67 13.98 9.17
CA PHE A 81 -0.43 13.97 8.39
C PHE A 81 0.64 13.10 9.05
N MET A 82 0.81 13.20 10.37
CA MET A 82 1.90 12.55 11.09
C MET A 82 1.65 11.05 11.30
N VAL A 83 0.48 10.71 11.84
CA VAL A 83 0.08 9.35 12.23
C VAL A 83 -0.80 8.70 11.16
N GLY A 84 -1.71 9.46 10.56
CA GLY A 84 -2.76 8.95 9.69
C GLY A 84 -4.09 8.76 10.41
N ASP A 85 -5.04 8.17 9.69
CA ASP A 85 -6.39 7.85 10.14
C ASP A 85 -6.83 6.48 9.58
N GLY A 86 -8.14 6.21 9.53
CA GLY A 86 -8.67 4.96 8.99
C GLY A 86 -8.57 4.83 7.47
N ASP A 87 -8.34 5.94 6.77
CA ASP A 87 -8.34 6.01 5.31
C ASP A 87 -6.91 6.04 4.76
N ALA A 88 -5.97 6.67 5.47
CA ALA A 88 -4.59 6.81 5.02
C ALA A 88 -3.55 6.73 6.15
N LEU A 89 -2.38 6.19 5.83
CA LEU A 89 -1.23 6.17 6.73
C LEU A 89 -0.48 7.51 6.72
N GLY A 90 -0.10 7.98 7.92
CA GLY A 90 0.69 9.20 8.08
C GLY A 90 2.10 9.09 7.50
N ASN A 91 2.77 10.23 7.36
CA ASN A 91 4.13 10.38 6.84
C ASN A 91 5.20 10.19 7.90
N CYS A 92 4.88 10.32 9.19
CA CYS A 92 5.86 10.39 10.27
C CYS A 92 5.55 9.39 11.40
N ARG A 93 5.09 8.19 11.01
CA ARG A 93 4.58 7.19 11.94
C ARG A 93 5.67 6.66 12.88
N LEU A 94 6.91 6.58 12.41
CA LEU A 94 8.03 6.10 13.21
C LEU A 94 8.43 7.17 14.24
N ALA A 95 8.58 8.42 13.82
CA ALA A 95 8.85 9.56 14.71
C ALA A 95 7.77 9.74 15.80
N CYS A 96 6.49 9.53 15.45
CA CYS A 96 5.39 9.57 16.42
C CYS A 96 5.27 8.31 17.30
N GLY A 97 6.11 7.30 17.11
CA GLY A 97 6.13 6.09 17.94
C GLY A 97 4.86 5.24 17.87
N VAL A 98 4.04 5.41 16.82
CA VAL A 98 2.79 4.64 16.67
C VAL A 98 3.04 3.20 16.21
N CYS A 99 4.21 2.94 15.62
CA CYS A 99 4.71 1.64 15.20
C CYS A 99 6.23 1.53 15.46
N LYS A 100 6.82 0.37 15.19
CA LYS A 100 8.27 0.13 15.30
C LYS A 100 8.89 -0.16 13.94
N GLY A 101 10.12 0.28 13.70
CA GLY A 101 10.87 -0.06 12.50
C GLY A 101 11.09 -1.56 12.38
N CYS A 102 10.84 -2.12 11.20
CA CYS A 102 10.95 -3.54 10.89
C CYS A 102 11.87 -3.75 9.68
N ALA A 103 12.63 -4.85 9.66
CA ALA A 103 13.28 -5.27 8.42
C ALA A 103 12.22 -5.75 7.41
N LYS A 104 12.44 -5.52 6.11
CA LYS A 104 11.46 -5.84 5.05
C LYS A 104 10.97 -7.30 5.07
N ASN A 105 11.84 -8.24 5.41
CA ASN A 105 11.51 -9.67 5.47
C ASN A 105 11.02 -10.16 6.85
N ASP A 106 10.93 -9.29 7.86
CA ASP A 106 10.49 -9.68 9.21
C ASP A 106 8.95 -9.64 9.32
N ILE A 107 8.32 -10.70 8.82
CA ILE A 107 6.85 -10.88 8.83
C ILE A 107 6.27 -10.74 10.24
N ALA A 108 6.97 -11.22 11.27
CA ALA A 108 6.47 -11.15 12.64
C ALA A 108 6.41 -9.70 13.14
N CYS A 109 7.45 -8.90 12.87
CA CYS A 109 7.47 -7.48 13.18
C CYS A 109 6.40 -6.71 12.40
N ILE A 110 6.31 -6.95 11.10
CA ILE A 110 5.36 -6.32 10.17
C ILE A 110 3.92 -6.63 10.61
N ASN A 111 3.60 -7.90 10.91
CA ASN A 111 2.27 -8.29 11.37
C ASN A 111 1.91 -7.68 12.73
N ALA A 112 2.87 -7.51 13.63
CA ALA A 112 2.65 -6.81 14.89
C ALA A 112 2.22 -5.34 14.66
N ASN A 113 2.87 -4.64 13.72
CA ASN A 113 2.48 -3.28 13.32
C ASN A 113 1.09 -3.25 12.67
N ARG A 114 0.83 -4.16 11.72
CA ARG A 114 -0.45 -4.29 11.01
C ARG A 114 -1.62 -4.51 11.96
N LYS A 115 -1.50 -5.51 12.85
CA LYS A 115 -2.52 -5.85 13.84
C LYS A 115 -2.83 -4.69 14.78
N LYS A 116 -1.79 -3.98 15.25
CA LYS A 116 -1.96 -2.81 16.12
C LYS A 116 -2.81 -1.71 15.48
N GLN A 117 -2.77 -1.61 14.15
CA GLN A 117 -3.54 -0.65 13.36
C GLN A 117 -4.82 -1.23 12.75
N GLY A 118 -5.20 -2.46 13.10
CA GLY A 118 -6.44 -3.09 12.63
C GLY A 118 -6.34 -3.72 11.23
N TYR A 119 -5.14 -3.82 10.65
CA TYR A 119 -4.93 -4.52 9.39
C TYR A 119 -4.79 -6.04 9.60
N LEU A 120 -5.18 -6.80 8.59
CA LEU A 120 -5.02 -8.26 8.57
C LEU A 120 -3.54 -8.64 8.57
N GLU A 121 -3.19 -9.69 9.30
CA GLU A 121 -1.84 -10.28 9.29
C GLU A 121 -1.53 -10.86 7.91
N LEU A 122 -0.27 -10.75 7.48
CA LEU A 122 0.25 -11.33 6.25
C LEU A 122 0.72 -12.76 6.51
N ASP A 123 0.28 -13.69 5.67
CA ASP A 123 0.76 -15.06 5.63
C ASP A 123 1.63 -15.27 4.38
N ARG A 124 2.88 -15.72 4.55
CA ARG A 124 3.81 -15.87 3.44
C ARG A 124 3.33 -16.94 2.44
N THR A 125 2.78 -18.05 2.92
CA THR A 125 2.26 -19.11 2.05
C THR A 125 1.05 -18.64 1.27
N GLU A 126 0.17 -17.84 1.88
CA GLU A 126 -0.95 -17.21 1.18
C GLU A 126 -0.46 -16.25 0.08
N MET A 127 0.53 -15.39 0.38
CA MET A 127 1.08 -14.45 -0.60
C MET A 127 1.76 -15.15 -1.77
N GLU A 128 2.49 -16.24 -1.52
CA GLU A 128 3.08 -17.10 -2.54
C GLU A 128 1.99 -17.73 -3.42
N TRP A 129 0.92 -18.27 -2.80
CA TRP A 129 -0.21 -18.84 -3.53
C TRP A 129 -0.96 -17.81 -4.38
N LEU A 130 -1.08 -16.58 -3.90
CA LEU A 130 -1.67 -15.44 -4.63
C LEU A 130 -0.77 -14.90 -5.77
N GLY A 131 0.45 -15.43 -5.93
CA GLY A 131 1.38 -15.00 -6.98
C GLY A 131 2.01 -13.62 -6.72
N VAL A 132 2.06 -13.19 -5.45
CA VAL A 132 2.69 -11.93 -5.01
C VAL A 132 3.84 -12.16 -4.02
N PRO A 133 4.80 -13.06 -4.32
CA PRO A 133 5.90 -13.38 -3.39
C PRO A 133 6.83 -12.18 -3.11
N TRP A 134 6.75 -11.15 -3.95
CA TRP A 134 7.55 -9.93 -3.90
C TRP A 134 6.99 -8.86 -2.94
N TRP A 135 5.80 -9.05 -2.35
CA TRP A 135 5.15 -8.00 -1.53
C TRP A 135 6.00 -7.52 -0.34
N LEU A 136 6.94 -8.34 0.14
CA LEU A 136 7.88 -8.01 1.23
C LEU A 136 9.33 -8.43 0.97
N GLY A 137 9.66 -8.81 -0.26
CA GLY A 137 10.99 -9.25 -0.67
C GLY A 137 11.53 -8.43 -1.83
N ASP A 138 12.77 -8.70 -2.24
CA ASP A 138 13.27 -8.21 -3.53
C ASP A 138 12.42 -8.90 -4.62
N GLY A 139 11.83 -8.10 -5.50
CA GLY A 139 10.96 -8.60 -6.57
C GLY A 139 11.69 -9.61 -7.48
N PRO A 140 10.96 -10.31 -8.38
CA PRO A 140 11.63 -11.15 -9.36
C PRO A 140 12.64 -10.30 -10.15
N THR A 141 13.90 -10.76 -10.16
CA THR A 141 14.98 -10.23 -11.00
C THR A 141 14.68 -10.43 -12.48
#